data_AF-A0A1V6GNU4-F1
#
_entry.id   AF-A0A1V6GNU4-F1
#
_cell.length_a   1.000
_cell.length_b   1.000
_cell.length_c   1.000
_cell.angle_alpha   90.00
_cell.angle_beta   90.00
_cell.angle_gamma   90.00
#
_symmetry.space_group_name_H-M   'P 1'
#
loop_
_entity.id
_entity.type
_entity.pdbx_description
1 polymer ?
#
loop_
_entity_poly.entity_id
_entity_poly.type
_entity_poly.pdbx_seq_one_letter_code
_entity_poly.pdbx_strand_id
1 'polypeptide(L)'
;MYACRTRGGKRRDDETFNGCRGCFSVLDLTGETRSVATLSGSGTVSNGTIRVTGVLDVGGDVGDIAVMAVKGNVAFATGAGMAVDYLKPAHDRLTISGMLGFDGAGIVTVRLPQEPATGLAGRLPLAVAGSIAGIDNLPSWTIHGLPSAYTGALVVNGSTLYLEIALKGTVMLVK
;
A
#
# COMPACT_ATOMS: atom_id res chain seq x y z
N MET A 1 -2.05 -25.43 -19.07
CA MET A 1 -3.45 -25.03 -19.25
C MET A 1 -4.21 -25.46 -18.00
N TYR A 2 -4.42 -24.56 -17.04
CA TYR A 2 -5.29 -24.80 -15.89
C TYR A 2 -6.26 -23.63 -15.78
N ALA A 3 -7.52 -23.89 -16.13
CA ALA A 3 -8.61 -22.93 -16.05
C ALA A 3 -9.17 -22.94 -14.62
N CYS A 4 -9.07 -21.82 -13.92
CA CYS A 4 -9.88 -21.61 -12.72
C CYS A 4 -11.29 -21.23 -13.18
N ARG A 5 -12.23 -22.17 -13.02
CA ARG A 5 -13.61 -22.07 -13.49
C ARG A 5 -14.43 -21.31 -12.45
N THR A 6 -14.69 -20.02 -12.66
CA THR A 6 -15.69 -19.29 -11.88
C THR A 6 -17.09 -19.69 -12.38
N ARG A 7 -17.83 -20.45 -11.56
CA ARG A 7 -19.26 -20.66 -11.80
C ARG A 7 -19.99 -19.36 -11.48
N GLY A 8 -20.75 -18.87 -12.46
CA GLY A 8 -21.52 -17.64 -12.37
C GLY A 8 -22.61 -17.67 -11.32
N GLY A 9 -22.92 -16.49 -10.79
CA GLY A 9 -24.05 -16.26 -9.89
C GLY A 9 -24.22 -14.78 -9.52
N LYS A 10 -24.92 -14.04 -10.39
CA LYS A 10 -25.66 -12.78 -10.15
C LYS A 10 -24.90 -11.57 -9.56
N ARG A 11 -24.84 -10.50 -10.37
CA ARG A 11 -24.53 -9.10 -9.99
C ARG A 11 -25.22 -8.71 -8.69
N ARG A 12 -24.42 -8.28 -7.71
CA ARG A 12 -24.76 -7.28 -6.70
C ARG A 12 -23.54 -6.40 -6.48
N ASP A 13 -23.83 -5.15 -6.23
CA ASP A 13 -22.94 -4.01 -6.42
C ASP A 13 -22.01 -3.86 -5.21
N ASP A 14 -21.08 -4.82 -5.04
CA ASP A 14 -20.00 -4.73 -4.05
C ASP A 14 -18.91 -5.78 -4.40
N GLU A 15 -17.99 -5.42 -5.31
CA GLU A 15 -16.91 -6.30 -5.76
C GLU A 15 -15.77 -6.34 -4.74
N THR A 16 -15.98 -7.09 -3.64
CA THR A 16 -14.87 -7.51 -2.78
C THR A 16 -14.08 -8.60 -3.51
N PHE A 17 -12.93 -8.25 -4.09
CA PHE A 17 -11.98 -9.23 -4.64
C PHE A 17 -11.18 -9.87 -3.51
N ASN A 18 -11.65 -11.03 -3.02
CA ASN A 18 -10.90 -11.83 -2.05
C ASN A 18 -10.05 -12.86 -2.83
N GLY A 19 -8.75 -12.62 -2.94
CA GLY A 19 -7.81 -13.56 -3.58
C GLY A 19 -7.73 -14.89 -2.82
N CYS A 20 -7.59 -16.01 -3.54
CA CYS A 20 -7.42 -17.33 -2.92
C CYS A 20 -6.12 -17.38 -2.11
N ARG A 21 -6.23 -17.60 -0.78
CA ARG A 21 -5.08 -17.86 0.10
C ARG A 21 -4.31 -19.07 -0.42
N GLY A 22 -3.08 -18.86 -0.92
CA GLY A 22 -2.13 -19.92 -1.30
C GLY A 22 -1.88 -20.13 -2.80
N CYS A 23 -2.59 -19.45 -3.69
CA CYS A 23 -2.26 -19.42 -5.12
C CYS A 23 -1.94 -17.97 -5.51
N PHE A 24 -0.76 -17.70 -6.07
CA PHE A 24 -0.46 -16.39 -6.67
C PHE A 24 -1.44 -16.14 -7.84
N SER A 25 -2.55 -15.45 -7.58
CA SER A 25 -3.49 -15.06 -8.64
C SER A 25 -3.00 -13.79 -9.30
N VAL A 26 -2.93 -13.82 -10.64
CA VAL A 26 -2.73 -12.62 -11.45
C VAL A 26 -4.09 -12.03 -11.76
N LEU A 27 -4.37 -10.81 -11.31
CA LEU A 27 -5.50 -10.01 -11.77
C LEU A 27 -5.04 -9.20 -12.99
N ASP A 28 -5.39 -9.66 -14.18
CA ASP A 28 -5.14 -8.92 -15.41
C ASP A 28 -6.31 -7.96 -15.68
N LEU A 29 -6.02 -6.66 -15.75
CA LEU A 29 -7.00 -5.62 -16.01
C LEU A 29 -7.18 -5.32 -17.51
N THR A 30 -6.43 -6.00 -18.39
CA THR A 30 -6.56 -5.91 -19.86
C THR A 30 -6.48 -4.49 -20.43
N GLY A 31 -5.76 -3.60 -19.76
CA GLY A 31 -5.59 -2.18 -20.09
C GLY A 31 -6.57 -1.23 -19.38
N GLU A 32 -7.55 -1.76 -18.66
CA GLU A 32 -8.62 -0.98 -18.03
C GLU A 32 -8.21 -0.39 -16.68
N THR A 33 -8.90 0.68 -16.29
CA THR A 33 -8.88 1.17 -14.91
C THR A 33 -10.03 0.53 -14.13
N ARG A 34 -9.72 -0.10 -13.00
CA ARG A 34 -10.73 -0.63 -12.08
C ARG A 34 -10.59 0.04 -10.73
N SER A 35 -11.72 0.52 -10.21
CA SER A 35 -11.83 0.96 -8.83
C SER A 35 -12.01 -0.28 -7.95
N VAL A 36 -11.10 -0.46 -7.00
CA VAL A 36 -11.18 -1.56 -6.05
C VAL A 36 -11.28 -0.97 -4.64
N ALA A 37 -12.31 -1.38 -3.90
CA ALA A 37 -12.54 -0.90 -2.54
C ALA A 37 -11.48 -1.46 -1.56
N THR A 38 -11.16 -2.74 -1.72
CA THR A 38 -10.15 -3.45 -0.92
C THR A 38 -9.37 -4.41 -1.81
N LEU A 39 -8.05 -4.28 -1.83
CA LEU A 39 -7.15 -5.27 -2.45
C LEU A 39 -6.17 -5.76 -1.38
N SER A 40 -6.12 -7.07 -1.18
CA SER A 40 -5.24 -7.69 -0.19
C SER A 40 -4.50 -8.93 -0.72
N GLY A 41 -3.38 -9.25 -0.06
CA GLY A 41 -2.53 -10.41 -0.34
C GLY A 41 -1.36 -10.13 -1.29
N SER A 42 -0.56 -11.16 -1.56
CA SER A 42 0.69 -11.09 -2.33
C SER A 42 0.54 -11.36 -3.84
N GLY A 43 -0.67 -11.18 -4.37
CA GLY A 43 -0.98 -11.40 -5.79
C GLY A 43 -0.29 -10.40 -6.72
N THR A 44 -0.35 -10.67 -8.03
CA THR A 44 0.13 -9.72 -9.05
C THR A 44 -1.06 -9.07 -9.76
N VAL A 45 -1.05 -7.75 -9.94
CA VAL A 45 -1.98 -7.08 -10.87
C VAL A 45 -1.20 -6.67 -12.11
N SER A 46 -1.73 -6.92 -13.30
CA SER A 46 -1.05 -6.62 -14.56
C SER A 46 -1.93 -5.89 -15.57
N ASN A 47 -1.27 -5.16 -16.49
CA ASN A 47 -1.90 -4.48 -17.63
C ASN A 47 -3.07 -3.58 -17.21
N GLY A 48 -2.84 -2.55 -16.42
CA GLY A 48 -3.87 -1.56 -16.11
C GLY A 48 -3.46 -0.60 -14.99
N THR A 49 -4.40 0.26 -14.61
CA THR A 49 -4.25 1.14 -13.45
C THR A 49 -5.19 0.65 -12.34
N ILE A 50 -4.62 0.31 -11.19
CA ILE A 50 -5.40 0.11 -9.98
C ILE A 50 -5.73 1.49 -9.42
N ARG A 51 -7.02 1.81 -9.29
CA ARG A 51 -7.45 2.98 -8.53
C ARG A 51 -7.92 2.53 -7.15
N VAL A 52 -7.16 2.90 -6.12
CA VAL A 52 -7.48 2.61 -4.72
C VAL A 52 -8.38 3.73 -4.20
N THR A 53 -9.61 3.39 -3.82
CA THR A 53 -10.58 4.33 -3.25
C THR A 53 -10.88 4.06 -1.77
N GLY A 54 -10.60 2.84 -1.30
CA GLY A 54 -10.68 2.44 0.11
C GLY A 54 -9.28 2.24 0.68
N VAL A 55 -8.93 1.01 1.04
CA VAL A 55 -7.63 0.68 1.63
C VAL A 55 -6.88 -0.34 0.78
N LEU A 56 -5.59 -0.07 0.53
CA LEU A 56 -4.64 -1.05 0.04
C LEU A 56 -3.93 -1.71 1.22
N ASP A 57 -4.07 -3.03 1.35
CA ASP A 57 -3.47 -3.82 2.44
C ASP A 57 -2.55 -4.88 1.83
N VAL A 58 -1.25 -4.79 2.05
CA VAL A 58 -0.29 -5.70 1.41
C VAL A 58 -0.29 -7.08 2.07
N GLY A 59 -0.25 -7.13 3.41
CA GLY A 59 -0.22 -8.35 4.23
C GLY A 59 -1.57 -9.06 4.37
N GLY A 60 -2.66 -8.32 4.32
CA GLY A 60 -4.02 -8.83 4.55
C GLY A 60 -4.32 -9.01 6.04
N ASP A 61 -3.74 -10.03 6.67
CA ASP A 61 -3.88 -10.27 8.12
C ASP A 61 -2.78 -9.51 8.90
N VAL A 62 -3.11 -9.03 10.11
CA VAL A 62 -2.16 -8.26 10.93
C VAL A 62 -0.94 -9.11 11.27
N GLY A 63 0.25 -8.58 10.97
CA GLY A 63 1.54 -9.23 11.19
C GLY A 63 2.01 -10.18 10.09
N ASP A 64 1.20 -10.42 9.06
CA ASP A 64 1.64 -11.14 7.87
C ASP A 64 2.47 -10.22 6.98
N ILE A 65 3.79 -10.41 6.98
CA ILE A 65 4.68 -9.60 6.16
C ILE A 65 4.63 -10.07 4.71
N ALA A 66 4.19 -9.20 3.80
CA ALA A 66 4.05 -9.53 2.39
C ALA A 66 4.69 -8.50 1.46
N VAL A 67 4.90 -8.93 0.21
CA VAL A 67 5.23 -8.04 -0.90
C VAL A 67 4.15 -8.19 -1.96
N MET A 68 3.51 -7.08 -2.33
CA MET A 68 2.55 -7.03 -3.42
C MET A 68 3.23 -6.44 -4.66
N ALA A 69 3.10 -7.12 -5.80
CA ALA A 69 3.68 -6.65 -7.07
C ALA A 69 2.57 -6.18 -8.03
N VAL A 70 2.69 -4.96 -8.54
CA VAL A 70 1.80 -4.39 -9.56
C VAL A 70 2.59 -4.13 -10.83
N LYS A 71 2.32 -4.93 -11.86
CA LYS A 71 2.84 -4.77 -13.23
C LYS A 71 1.98 -3.78 -14.01
N GLY A 72 1.92 -2.54 -13.54
CA GLY A 72 1.05 -1.48 -14.05
C GLY A 72 1.17 -0.22 -13.20
N ASN A 73 0.12 0.60 -13.18
CA ASN A 73 0.06 1.80 -12.36
C ASN A 73 -0.80 1.58 -11.12
N VAL A 74 -0.54 2.33 -10.06
CA VAL A 74 -1.39 2.44 -8.87
C VAL A 74 -1.68 3.90 -8.62
N ALA A 75 -2.95 4.25 -8.40
CA ALA A 75 -3.37 5.60 -8.04
C ALA A 75 -4.22 5.56 -6.78
N PHE A 76 -3.83 6.30 -5.75
CA PHE A 76 -4.63 6.53 -4.56
C PHE A 76 -5.55 7.73 -4.78
N ALA A 77 -6.86 7.50 -4.68
CA ALA A 77 -7.84 8.57 -4.67
C ALA A 77 -7.77 9.36 -3.35
N THR A 78 -8.34 10.57 -3.34
CA THR A 78 -8.53 11.33 -2.10
C THR A 78 -9.32 10.53 -1.06
N GLY A 79 -8.81 10.48 0.16
CA GLY A 79 -9.37 9.73 1.28
C GLY A 79 -8.99 8.26 1.32
N ALA A 80 -8.26 7.74 0.32
CA ALA A 80 -7.79 6.37 0.32
C ALA A 80 -6.71 6.13 1.38
N GLY A 81 -6.53 4.87 1.75
CA GLY A 81 -5.58 4.44 2.76
C GLY A 81 -4.61 3.36 2.30
N MET A 82 -3.48 3.28 2.99
CA MET A 82 -2.52 2.19 2.90
C MET A 82 -2.33 1.59 4.30
N ALA A 83 -2.50 0.28 4.44
CA ALA A 83 -2.17 -0.44 5.65
C ALA A 83 -0.85 -1.20 5.45
N VAL A 84 0.05 -1.07 6.43
CA VAL A 84 1.36 -1.75 6.40
C VAL A 84 1.65 -2.38 7.75
N ASP A 85 2.01 -3.65 7.74
CA ASP A 85 2.56 -4.32 8.90
C ASP A 85 4.07 -4.06 9.00
N TYR A 86 4.53 -3.68 10.19
CA TYR A 86 5.94 -3.45 10.48
C TYR A 86 6.41 -4.31 11.66
N LEU A 87 7.21 -5.33 11.34
CA LEU A 87 7.89 -6.21 12.28
C LEU A 87 9.41 -6.10 12.08
N LYS A 88 10.04 -5.11 12.71
CA LYS A 88 11.45 -4.77 12.46
C LYS A 88 12.37 -6.00 12.45
N PRO A 89 13.18 -6.21 11.39
CA PRO A 89 13.40 -5.32 10.24
C PRO A 89 12.42 -5.52 9.05
N ALA A 90 11.56 -6.53 9.12
CA ALA A 90 10.63 -6.90 8.07
C ALA A 90 9.39 -5.98 8.08
N HIS A 91 8.83 -5.71 6.90
CA HIS A 91 7.62 -4.91 6.74
C HIS A 91 6.99 -5.19 5.39
N ASP A 92 5.71 -4.90 5.29
CA ASP A 92 4.97 -4.90 4.05
C ASP A 92 5.57 -3.96 3.02
N ARG A 93 5.61 -4.41 1.75
CA ARG A 93 6.12 -3.59 0.64
C ARG A 93 5.29 -3.71 -0.61
N LEU A 94 5.14 -2.58 -1.29
CA LEU A 94 4.53 -2.51 -2.60
C LEU A 94 5.60 -2.31 -3.68
N THR A 95 5.60 -3.14 -4.72
CA THR A 95 6.48 -2.97 -5.88
C THR A 95 5.65 -2.71 -7.12
N ILE A 96 5.85 -1.57 -7.78
CA ILE A 96 5.05 -1.10 -8.91
C ILE A 96 5.98 -0.90 -10.11
N SER A 97 5.70 -1.52 -11.25
CA SER A 97 6.54 -1.33 -12.44
C SER A 97 6.27 0.00 -13.15
N GLY A 98 5.05 0.54 -13.02
CA GLY A 98 4.63 1.81 -13.60
C GLY A 98 4.61 2.95 -12.58
N MET A 99 3.64 3.85 -12.73
CA MET A 99 3.49 5.04 -11.90
C MET A 99 2.72 4.75 -10.61
N LEU A 100 3.19 5.32 -9.49
CA LEU A 100 2.44 5.47 -8.24
C LEU A 100 1.93 6.92 -8.14
N GLY A 101 0.61 7.10 -8.12
CA GLY A 101 -0.04 8.42 -8.06
C GLY A 101 -0.79 8.67 -6.75
N PHE A 102 -0.79 9.93 -6.32
CA PHE A 102 -1.55 10.42 -5.16
C PHE A 102 -2.45 11.58 -5.61
N ASP A 103 -3.77 11.34 -5.69
CA ASP A 103 -4.73 12.34 -6.17
C ASP A 103 -5.08 13.40 -5.09
N GLY A 104 -4.79 13.13 -3.82
CA GLY A 104 -5.11 14.02 -2.69
C GLY A 104 -4.66 13.46 -1.35
N ALA A 105 -5.23 13.99 -0.25
CA ALA A 105 -4.99 13.52 1.11
C ALA A 105 -5.40 12.06 1.29
N GLY A 106 -4.77 11.36 2.23
CA GLY A 106 -5.05 9.96 2.54
C GLY A 106 -4.51 9.55 3.90
N ILE A 107 -4.56 8.25 4.20
CA ILE A 107 -4.20 7.71 5.51
C ILE A 107 -3.20 6.57 5.36
N VAL A 108 -2.09 6.59 6.09
CA VAL A 108 -1.25 5.40 6.29
C VAL A 108 -1.48 4.85 7.68
N THR A 109 -1.89 3.59 7.76
CA THR A 109 -2.03 2.84 9.02
C THR A 109 -0.85 1.91 9.18
N VAL A 110 0.01 2.21 10.14
CA VAL A 110 1.13 1.35 10.53
C VAL A 110 0.65 0.39 11.60
N ARG A 111 0.67 -0.91 11.31
CA ARG A 111 0.34 -1.96 12.26
C ARG A 111 1.63 -2.50 12.86
N LEU A 112 1.74 -2.40 14.19
CA LEU A 112 2.87 -2.89 14.98
C LEU A 112 2.42 -4.11 15.78
N PRO A 113 2.36 -5.31 15.18
CA PRO A 113 1.92 -6.53 15.88
C PRO A 113 2.78 -6.86 17.10
N GLN A 114 4.04 -6.42 17.08
CA GLN A 114 4.94 -6.41 18.21
C GLN A 114 5.60 -5.04 18.29
N GLU A 115 5.44 -4.35 19.43
CA GLU A 115 6.15 -3.08 19.62
C GLU A 115 7.67 -3.32 19.58
N PRO A 116 8.41 -2.58 18.75
CA PRO A 116 9.85 -2.74 18.70
C PRO A 116 10.47 -2.28 20.01
N ALA A 117 11.26 -3.17 20.63
CA ALA A 117 11.91 -2.92 21.92
C ALA A 117 12.77 -1.64 21.94
N THR A 118 13.40 -1.28 20.80
CA THR A 118 14.09 0.00 20.58
C THR A 118 14.18 0.36 19.09
N GLY A 119 14.27 1.66 18.79
CA GLY A 119 14.72 2.16 17.49
C GLY A 119 13.71 2.10 16.35
N LEU A 120 12.49 2.62 16.56
CA LEU A 120 11.49 2.75 15.49
C LEU A 120 11.83 3.90 14.51
N ALA A 121 12.57 4.92 14.98
CA ALA A 121 12.96 6.06 14.16
C ALA A 121 13.85 5.64 12.98
N GLY A 122 13.60 6.23 11.81
CA GLY A 122 14.29 5.93 10.57
C GLY A 122 13.37 5.99 9.36
N ARG A 123 13.86 5.53 8.21
CA ARG A 123 13.08 5.45 6.97
C ARG A 123 12.64 4.02 6.70
N LEU A 124 11.34 3.84 6.56
CA LEU A 124 10.69 2.58 6.21
C LEU A 124 10.22 2.65 4.75
N PRO A 125 10.84 1.92 3.79
CA PRO A 125 10.37 1.93 2.41
C PRO A 125 9.01 1.25 2.30
N LEU A 126 7.98 2.01 1.90
CA LEU A 126 6.62 1.50 1.73
C LEU A 126 6.38 0.99 0.31
N ALA A 127 6.89 1.71 -0.68
CA ALA A 127 6.70 1.38 -2.08
C ALA A 127 7.90 1.73 -2.95
N VAL A 128 8.20 0.90 -3.93
CA VAL A 128 9.11 1.22 -5.04
C VAL A 128 8.29 1.22 -6.33
N ALA A 129 8.37 2.31 -7.09
CA ALA A 129 7.67 2.49 -8.35
C ALA A 129 8.62 2.72 -9.53
N GLY A 130 8.12 2.70 -10.76
CA GLY A 130 8.83 3.21 -11.93
C GLY A 130 8.90 4.74 -11.93
N SER A 131 7.82 5.39 -11.48
CA SER A 131 7.76 6.83 -11.20
C SER A 131 6.72 7.13 -10.11
N ILE A 132 6.84 8.29 -9.47
CA ILE A 132 5.89 8.75 -8.45
C ILE A 132 5.35 10.13 -8.85
N ALA A 133 4.03 10.32 -8.78
CA ALA A 133 3.34 11.56 -9.12
C ALA A 133 2.38 12.00 -7.99
N GLY A 134 2.05 13.29 -7.94
CA GLY A 134 1.19 13.85 -6.89
C GLY A 134 1.90 14.03 -5.55
N ILE A 135 3.22 14.21 -5.55
CA ILE A 135 4.04 14.35 -4.33
C ILE A 135 3.61 15.53 -3.45
N ASP A 136 3.07 16.58 -4.05
CA ASP A 136 2.58 17.78 -3.34
C ASP A 136 1.40 17.46 -2.40
N ASN A 137 0.73 16.32 -2.61
CA ASN A 137 -0.34 15.87 -1.73
C ASN A 137 0.17 15.12 -0.49
N LEU A 138 1.42 14.60 -0.49
CA LEU A 138 1.94 13.78 0.60
C LEU A 138 1.94 14.47 1.99
N PRO A 139 2.20 15.78 2.13
CA PRO A 139 2.08 16.45 3.43
C PRO A 139 0.67 16.43 4.04
N SER A 140 -0.36 16.20 3.22
CA SER A 140 -1.75 16.08 3.68
C SER A 140 -2.15 14.66 4.09
N TRP A 141 -1.24 13.68 3.93
CA TRP A 141 -1.46 12.32 4.40
C TRP A 141 -1.21 12.19 5.90
N THR A 142 -2.14 11.55 6.61
CA THR A 142 -2.01 11.31 8.04
C THR A 142 -1.44 9.92 8.31
N ILE A 143 -0.60 9.82 9.34
CA ILE A 143 -0.01 8.55 9.78
C ILE A 143 -0.65 8.12 11.10
N HIS A 144 -1.15 6.89 11.14
CA HIS A 144 -1.77 6.26 12.31
C HIS A 144 -1.00 5.01 12.73
N GLY A 145 -1.18 4.61 13.99
CA GLY A 145 -0.64 3.35 14.54
C GLY A 145 0.82 3.41 15.00
N LEU A 146 1.46 4.58 14.92
CA LEU A 146 2.74 4.81 15.58
C LEU A 146 2.56 5.04 17.11
N PRO A 147 3.51 4.61 17.96
CA PRO A 147 3.43 4.88 19.40
C PRO A 147 3.48 6.38 19.68
N SER A 148 2.93 6.80 20.82
CA SER A 148 2.72 8.22 21.17
C SER A 148 4.00 9.08 21.16
N ALA A 149 5.16 8.47 21.37
CA ALA A 149 6.47 9.12 21.34
C ALA A 149 6.98 9.42 19.91
N TYR A 150 6.33 8.89 18.87
CA TYR A 150 6.76 8.99 17.48
C TYR A 150 5.77 9.77 16.62
N THR A 151 6.31 10.38 15.56
CA THR A 151 5.56 10.96 14.45
C THR A 151 6.05 10.34 13.15
N GLY A 152 5.22 10.40 12.11
CA GLY A 152 5.54 9.92 10.78
C GLY A 152 5.25 10.97 9.72
N ALA A 153 5.98 10.93 8.63
CA ALA A 153 5.68 11.67 7.41
C ALA A 153 6.05 10.83 6.18
N LEU A 154 5.30 11.01 5.09
CA LEU A 154 5.65 10.41 3.81
C LEU A 154 6.68 11.28 3.10
N VAL A 155 7.74 10.63 2.60
CA VAL A 155 8.80 11.28 1.82
C VAL A 155 9.14 10.44 0.60
N VAL A 156 9.47 11.10 -0.50
CA VAL A 156 9.92 10.44 -1.73
C VAL A 156 11.41 10.67 -1.91
N ASN A 157 12.15 9.63 -2.23
CA ASN A 157 13.53 9.73 -2.66
C ASN A 157 13.74 8.86 -3.90
N GLY A 158 13.99 9.50 -5.05
CA GLY A 158 13.99 8.85 -6.35
C GLY A 158 12.62 8.24 -6.65
N SER A 159 12.59 6.93 -6.87
CA SER A 159 11.37 6.19 -7.18
C SER A 159 10.81 5.40 -5.99
N THR A 160 11.27 5.71 -4.78
CA THR A 160 10.84 5.02 -3.55
C THR A 160 10.08 5.98 -2.64
N LEU A 161 8.90 5.55 -2.22
CA LEU A 161 8.12 6.16 -1.14
C LEU A 161 8.56 5.58 0.19
N TYR A 162 8.93 6.45 1.13
CA TYR A 162 9.27 6.09 2.49
C TYR A 162 8.25 6.67 3.47
N LEU A 163 7.97 5.92 4.52
CA LEU A 163 7.53 6.48 5.78
C LEU A 163 8.79 6.84 6.58
N GLU A 164 9.02 8.13 6.77
CA GLU A 164 10.01 8.62 7.71
C GLU A 164 9.37 8.68 9.09
N ILE A 165 9.96 7.98 10.06
CA ILE A 165 9.51 7.92 11.45
C ILE A 165 10.52 8.66 12.31
N ALA A 166 10.07 9.59 13.14
CA ALA A 166 10.91 10.37 14.04
C ALA A 166 10.34 10.39 15.46
N LEU A 167 11.21 10.57 16.45
CA LEU A 167 10.79 10.88 17.82
C LEU A 167 10.17 12.29 17.85
N LYS A 168 9.01 12.44 18.50
CA LYS A 168 8.41 13.76 18.71
C LYS A 168 9.38 14.67 19.47
N GLY A 169 9.45 15.93 19.04
CA GLY A 169 10.45 16.89 19.55
C GLY A 169 11.77 16.88 18.78
N THR A 170 11.99 15.92 17.87
CA THR A 170 13.07 15.99 16.88
C THR A 170 12.56 16.76 15.67
N VAL A 171 13.34 17.73 15.17
CA VAL A 171 13.00 18.46 13.94
C VAL A 171 13.04 17.49 12.76
N MET A 172 11.89 17.27 12.14
CA MET A 172 11.77 16.51 10.90
C MET A 172 11.93 17.49 9.73
N LEU A 173 13.09 17.46 9.07
CA LEU A 173 13.33 18.23 7.85
C LEU A 173 12.74 17.46 6.67
N VAL A 174 11.44 17.64 6.45
CA VAL A 174 10.78 17.21 5.22
C VAL A 174 11.27 18.15 4.12
N LYS A 175 12.02 17.63 3.15
CA LYS A 175 12.48 18.35 1.97
C LYS A 175 11.58 18.05 0.78
#